data_AF-A0A522Q2W5-F1
#
_entry.id   AF-A0A522Q2W5-F1
#
_cell.length_a   1.000
_cell.length_b   1.000
_cell.length_c   1.000
_cell.angle_alpha   90.00
_cell.angle_beta   90.00
_cell.angle_gamma   90.00
#
_symmetry.space_group_name_H-M   'P 1'
#
loop_
_entity.id
_entity.type
_entity.pdbx_description
1 polymer ?
#
loop_
_entity_poly.entity_id
_entity_poly.type
_entity_poly.pdbx_seq_one_letter_code
_entity_poly.pdbx_strand_id
1 'polypeptide(L)'
;MPRIDTRRRTPRSRAGRERARLQPHAARCTGRLASAGQLMAQGSGLVLPRLDGVPLVHRLVADDTLAVMLAKSLVEMDIAVLEDWHRAEHDPSSFIGLTLERWIEAHGGEAIRRRFILEARISSSPSAWGEEDQAHPQRLFLTVEPTEAGCVMFGPTLQLLEGNHPKLPATFFHLFVAALNRWTRVYDYRDAEERRENLLDWIANEPEANQYELPDVQGSIPRCMKQVPLKHRELLRLKGKFANPLAAKLVETVLRLDQVSRKAERPQLDDVVGELLSDCNPPLPALLSIFAEADRIAAAFDEESEGMMEVTPEPNLIIPFDPGDREGARQAFDSFGVACETLATASRLMDLMPGNDKWVVSG
;
A
#
# COMPACT_ATOMS: atom_id res chain seq x y z
N MET A 1 36.58 -37.39 -55.70
CA MET A 1 37.85 -38.14 -55.74
C MET A 1 38.43 -38.16 -54.33
N PRO A 2 38.72 -39.30 -53.68
CA PRO A 2 37.98 -40.58 -53.58
C PRO A 2 37.56 -40.85 -52.09
N ARG A 3 36.36 -41.36 -51.78
CA ARG A 3 36.00 -42.79 -51.57
C ARG A 3 37.11 -43.65 -50.93
N ILE A 4 36.81 -44.30 -49.80
CA ILE A 4 36.72 -45.76 -49.69
C ILE A 4 35.76 -46.13 -48.55
N ASP A 5 34.85 -46.99 -48.93
CA ASP A 5 33.78 -47.67 -48.23
C ASP A 5 34.25 -49.12 -48.07
N THR A 6 33.93 -49.83 -46.97
CA THR A 6 33.63 -51.29 -47.02
C THR A 6 33.17 -51.82 -45.66
N ARG A 7 31.85 -51.78 -45.50
CA ARG A 7 30.95 -52.89 -45.16
C ARG A 7 31.49 -54.19 -44.51
N ARG A 8 30.79 -54.51 -43.42
CA ARG A 8 30.13 -55.80 -43.03
C ARG A 8 30.98 -56.94 -42.47
N ARG A 9 30.61 -57.35 -41.24
CA ARG A 9 30.12 -58.73 -40.91
C ARG A 9 29.47 -58.77 -39.51
N THR A 10 28.20 -59.14 -39.46
CA THR A 10 27.49 -59.77 -38.32
C THR A 10 27.89 -61.26 -38.25
N PRO A 11 27.86 -61.98 -37.10
CA PRO A 11 26.57 -62.36 -36.45
C PRO A 11 26.54 -62.70 -34.92
N ARG A 12 25.31 -62.67 -34.39
CA ARG A 12 24.66 -63.59 -33.40
C ARG A 12 25.18 -63.74 -31.94
N SER A 13 24.46 -63.05 -31.06
CA SER A 13 23.72 -63.48 -29.85
C SER A 13 24.21 -64.63 -28.93
N ARG A 14 24.40 -64.27 -27.65
CA ARG A 14 23.80 -64.78 -26.39
C ARG A 14 24.76 -64.33 -25.27
N ALA A 15 24.38 -63.78 -24.12
CA ALA A 15 23.20 -63.98 -23.31
C ALA A 15 23.03 -62.83 -22.31
N GLY A 16 21.79 -62.61 -21.86
CA GLY A 16 21.48 -62.19 -20.50
C GLY A 16 21.70 -60.71 -20.15
N ARG A 17 20.63 -59.92 -20.27
CA ARG A 17 19.97 -59.23 -19.14
C ARG A 17 18.98 -58.21 -19.67
N GLU A 18 17.71 -58.60 -19.70
CA GLU A 18 16.60 -57.65 -19.70
C GLU A 18 15.90 -57.77 -18.35
N ARG A 19 15.86 -56.66 -17.62
CA ARG A 19 14.81 -56.16 -16.73
C ARG A 19 15.41 -55.48 -15.51
N ALA A 20 15.38 -54.15 -15.55
CA ALA A 20 15.08 -53.34 -14.39
C ALA A 20 14.17 -52.20 -14.87
N ARG A 21 12.85 -52.44 -14.82
CA ARG A 21 11.88 -51.38 -14.59
C ARG A 21 11.39 -51.53 -13.16
N LEU A 22 11.19 -50.36 -12.54
CA LEU A 22 10.58 -50.07 -11.24
C LEU A 22 11.55 -50.05 -10.05
N GLN A 23 11.92 -48.84 -9.61
CA GLN A 23 11.49 -48.28 -8.31
C GLN A 23 12.06 -46.85 -8.08
N PRO A 24 11.50 -46.06 -7.13
CA PRO A 24 11.26 -44.62 -7.24
C PRO A 24 12.45 -43.71 -6.92
N HIS A 25 12.31 -42.44 -7.35
CA HIS A 25 13.16 -41.31 -7.00
C HIS A 25 13.41 -41.21 -5.49
N ALA A 26 14.62 -41.55 -5.05
CA ALA A 26 15.16 -41.06 -3.79
C ALA A 26 15.47 -39.57 -3.94
N ALA A 27 14.87 -38.76 -3.06
CA ALA A 27 15.06 -37.32 -2.98
C ALA A 27 16.55 -36.98 -2.86
N ARG A 28 17.06 -36.13 -3.77
CA ARG A 28 18.31 -35.43 -3.54
C ARG A 28 18.06 -34.37 -2.49
N CYS A 29 18.60 -34.61 -1.30
CA CYS A 29 18.68 -33.66 -0.20
C CYS A 29 19.26 -32.33 -0.70
N THR A 30 18.45 -31.27 -0.67
CA THR A 30 18.95 -29.91 -0.59
C THR A 30 19.65 -29.77 0.76
N GLY A 31 20.94 -29.42 0.73
CA GLY A 31 21.62 -28.96 1.94
C GLY A 31 20.85 -27.77 2.47
N ARG A 32 20.20 -27.92 3.63
CA ARG A 32 19.56 -26.80 4.31
C ARG A 32 20.65 -25.79 4.64
N LEU A 33 20.57 -24.62 4.02
CA LEU A 33 21.23 -23.43 4.55
C LEU A 33 20.76 -23.24 5.99
N ALA A 34 21.71 -23.07 6.89
CA ALA A 34 21.42 -22.81 8.28
C ALA A 34 20.59 -21.52 8.37
N SER A 35 19.45 -21.56 9.07
CA SER A 35 18.61 -20.36 9.26
C SER A 35 19.40 -19.30 10.03
N ALA A 36 19.10 -18.01 9.85
CA ALA A 36 19.79 -16.90 10.54
C ALA A 36 19.97 -17.12 12.07
N GLY A 37 19.02 -17.77 12.74
CA GLY A 37 19.12 -18.13 14.17
C GLY A 37 20.20 -19.16 14.54
N GLN A 38 20.79 -19.85 13.57
CA GLN A 38 21.92 -20.79 13.75
C GLN A 38 23.29 -20.12 13.52
N LEU A 39 23.30 -18.87 13.03
CA LEU A 39 24.50 -18.09 12.74
C LEU A 39 24.76 -16.97 13.77
N MET A 40 23.82 -16.75 14.70
CA MET A 40 23.94 -15.77 15.78
C MET A 40 24.59 -16.41 17.01
N ALA A 41 25.59 -15.74 17.60
CA ALA A 41 26.19 -16.16 18.84
C ALA A 41 25.15 -16.14 19.98
N GLN A 42 25.05 -17.25 20.72
CA GLN A 42 24.13 -17.34 21.86
C GLN A 42 24.60 -16.43 23.00
N GLY A 43 23.96 -15.27 23.13
CA GLY A 43 24.06 -14.42 24.31
C GLY A 43 23.50 -15.15 25.53
N SER A 44 24.23 -15.09 26.64
CA SER A 44 23.85 -15.71 27.91
C SER A 44 22.59 -15.05 28.48
N GLY A 45 21.45 -15.74 28.43
CA GLY A 45 20.22 -15.32 29.08
C GLY A 45 19.20 -16.46 29.04
N LEU A 46 18.67 -16.81 30.21
CA LEU A 46 17.72 -17.89 30.55
C LEU A 46 16.93 -18.51 29.37
N VAL A 47 17.10 -19.82 29.21
CA VAL A 47 16.32 -20.68 28.29
C VAL A 47 14.86 -20.76 28.76
N LEU A 48 13.92 -20.30 27.93
CA LEU A 48 12.48 -20.50 28.15
C LEU A 48 12.06 -21.95 27.85
N PRO A 49 11.17 -22.56 28.66
CA PRO A 49 10.69 -23.93 28.44
C PRO A 49 9.79 -24.03 27.21
N ARG A 50 9.78 -25.20 26.57
CA ARG A 50 8.83 -25.53 25.50
C ARG A 50 7.42 -25.63 26.06
N LEU A 51 6.50 -24.85 25.51
CA LEU A 51 5.10 -24.76 25.91
C LEU A 51 4.21 -25.36 24.81
N ASP A 52 4.11 -26.69 24.76
CA ASP A 52 2.99 -27.32 24.07
C ASP A 52 1.74 -27.07 24.94
N GLY A 53 0.85 -26.18 24.50
CA GLY A 53 -0.49 -26.00 25.07
C GLY A 53 -0.66 -24.94 26.18
N VAL A 54 0.29 -24.01 26.37
CA VAL A 54 0.15 -22.86 27.29
C VAL A 54 0.11 -21.56 26.46
N PRO A 55 -0.73 -20.56 26.80
CA PRO A 55 -0.80 -19.30 26.05
C PRO A 55 0.58 -18.68 25.86
N LEU A 56 0.95 -18.45 24.60
CA LEU A 56 2.28 -18.01 24.15
C LEU A 56 2.52 -16.50 24.30
N VAL A 57 1.76 -15.81 25.16
CA VAL A 57 1.94 -14.38 25.43
C VAL A 57 1.92 -14.16 26.93
N HIS A 58 3.12 -14.06 27.52
CA HIS A 58 3.30 -13.34 28.78
C HIS A 58 3.86 -11.97 28.42
N ARG A 59 2.97 -10.98 28.26
CA ARG A 59 3.35 -9.57 28.06
C ARG A 59 3.50 -8.93 29.42
N LEU A 60 4.72 -8.51 29.76
CA LEU A 60 4.97 -7.65 30.92
C LEU A 60 4.51 -6.24 30.52
N VAL A 61 3.31 -5.84 30.96
CA VAL A 61 2.83 -4.45 30.85
C VAL A 61 3.42 -3.66 32.02
N ALA A 62 4.69 -3.28 31.87
CA ALA A 62 5.31 -2.31 32.75
C ALA A 62 5.29 -0.95 32.05
N ASP A 63 4.61 0.01 32.67
CA ASP A 63 4.66 1.44 32.35
C ASP A 63 3.94 1.96 31.09
N ASP A 64 2.84 1.33 30.68
CA ASP A 64 2.01 1.87 29.57
C ASP A 64 1.04 2.99 30.03
N THR A 65 1.60 4.00 30.70
CA THR A 65 0.85 5.15 31.21
C THR A 65 0.13 5.89 30.07
N LEU A 66 0.74 5.94 28.87
CA LEU A 66 0.15 6.57 27.70
C LEU A 66 -1.01 5.76 27.13
N ALA A 67 -0.94 4.43 27.02
CA ALA A 67 -2.11 3.65 26.59
C ALA A 67 -3.25 3.71 27.61
N VAL A 68 -2.97 3.73 28.91
CA VAL A 68 -4.03 3.90 29.93
C VAL A 68 -4.68 5.28 29.81
N MET A 69 -3.86 6.34 29.64
CA MET A 69 -4.35 7.69 29.43
C MET A 69 -5.21 7.78 28.16
N LEU A 70 -4.72 7.23 27.05
CA LEU A 70 -5.45 7.20 25.78
C LEU A 70 -6.75 6.41 25.92
N ALA A 71 -6.72 5.20 26.46
CA ALA A 71 -7.91 4.37 26.66
C ALA A 71 -8.99 5.12 27.46
N LYS A 72 -8.59 5.79 28.54
CA LYS A 72 -9.50 6.65 29.32
C LYS A 72 -10.06 7.79 28.48
N SER A 73 -9.21 8.53 27.78
CA SER A 73 -9.63 9.66 26.94
C SER A 73 -10.59 9.22 25.84
N LEU A 74 -10.36 8.06 25.20
CA LEU A 74 -11.24 7.52 24.16
C LEU A 74 -12.64 7.20 24.70
N VAL A 75 -12.75 6.69 25.93
CA VAL A 75 -14.05 6.47 26.58
C VAL A 75 -14.73 7.80 26.90
N GLU A 76 -13.99 8.75 27.50
CA GLU A 76 -14.55 10.07 27.82
C GLU A 76 -14.98 10.84 26.57
N MET A 77 -14.39 10.57 25.41
CA MET A 77 -14.75 11.18 24.13
C MET A 77 -15.89 10.47 23.37
N ASP A 78 -16.45 9.38 23.90
CA ASP A 78 -17.42 8.52 23.22
C ASP A 78 -16.88 7.89 21.92
N ILE A 79 -15.56 7.71 21.82
CA ILE A 79 -14.88 7.04 20.69
C ILE A 79 -14.75 5.54 20.97
N ALA A 80 -14.41 5.18 22.21
CA ALA A 80 -14.38 3.79 22.67
C ALA A 80 -15.66 3.44 23.46
N VAL A 81 -16.09 2.18 23.38
CA VAL A 81 -17.18 1.66 24.22
C VAL A 81 -16.63 0.75 25.31
N LEU A 82 -17.33 0.69 26.44
CA LEU A 82 -16.89 -0.06 27.61
C LEU A 82 -16.93 -1.58 27.38
N GLU A 83 -17.80 -2.09 26.51
CA GLU A 83 -17.90 -3.52 26.20
C GLU A 83 -16.59 -4.09 25.64
N ASP A 84 -15.82 -3.29 24.91
CA ASP A 84 -14.53 -3.73 24.37
C ASP A 84 -13.46 -3.88 25.45
N TRP A 85 -13.62 -3.24 26.61
CA TRP A 85 -12.69 -3.38 27.73
C TRP A 85 -12.66 -4.82 28.23
N HIS A 86 -13.84 -5.45 28.29
CA HIS A 86 -13.95 -6.86 28.66
C HIS A 86 -13.45 -7.78 27.55
N ARG A 87 -13.72 -7.45 26.28
CA ARG A 87 -13.21 -8.21 25.12
C ARG A 87 -11.69 -8.15 25.00
N ALA A 88 -11.09 -7.04 25.42
CA ALA A 88 -9.64 -6.83 25.49
C ALA A 88 -9.01 -7.46 26.74
N GLU A 89 -9.75 -8.24 27.53
CA GLU A 89 -9.27 -8.85 28.77
C GLU A 89 -8.68 -7.84 29.77
N HIS A 90 -9.17 -6.60 29.75
CA HIS A 90 -8.68 -5.49 30.57
C HIS A 90 -7.24 -5.04 30.23
N ASP A 91 -6.78 -5.29 28.99
CA ASP A 91 -5.52 -4.80 28.45
C ASP A 91 -5.70 -3.47 27.67
N PRO A 92 -5.06 -2.37 28.08
CA PRO A 92 -5.19 -1.06 27.43
C PRO A 92 -4.82 -1.05 25.94
N SER A 93 -3.71 -1.69 25.56
CA SER A 93 -3.25 -1.68 24.17
C SER A 93 -4.22 -2.46 23.27
N SER A 94 -4.70 -3.63 23.72
CA SER A 94 -5.71 -4.42 23.01
C SER A 94 -7.05 -3.68 22.92
N PHE A 95 -7.44 -2.95 23.96
CA PHE A 95 -8.64 -2.11 23.97
C PHE A 95 -8.58 -0.98 22.94
N ILE A 96 -7.43 -0.30 22.83
CA ILE A 96 -7.18 0.71 21.81
C ILE A 96 -7.24 0.09 20.42
N GLY A 97 -6.62 -1.08 20.22
CA GLY A 97 -6.68 -1.80 18.95
C GLY A 97 -8.12 -2.14 18.51
N LEU A 98 -8.94 -2.66 19.42
CA LEU A 98 -10.37 -2.93 19.15
C LEU A 98 -11.14 -1.63 18.83
N THR A 99 -10.80 -0.54 19.52
CA THR A 99 -11.42 0.77 19.26
C THR A 99 -11.05 1.30 17.88
N LEU A 100 -9.80 1.18 17.47
CA LEU A 100 -9.32 1.59 16.16
C LEU A 100 -10.00 0.78 15.05
N GLU A 101 -10.08 -0.55 15.19
CA GLU A 101 -10.76 -1.42 14.24
C GLU A 101 -12.24 -1.02 14.08
N ARG A 102 -12.97 -0.82 15.18
CA ARG A 102 -14.35 -0.34 15.13
C ARG A 102 -14.45 1.03 14.46
N TRP A 103 -13.52 1.94 14.75
CA TRP A 103 -13.51 3.26 14.15
C TRP A 103 -13.37 3.15 12.63
N ILE A 104 -12.47 2.30 12.15
CA ILE A 104 -12.29 2.00 10.73
C ILE A 104 -13.59 1.40 10.14
N GLU A 105 -14.22 0.43 10.81
CA GLU A 105 -15.49 -0.14 10.37
C GLU A 105 -16.59 0.92 10.20
N ALA A 106 -16.74 1.78 11.19
CA ALA A 106 -17.73 2.86 11.17
C ALA A 106 -17.51 3.84 10.01
N HIS A 107 -16.26 4.00 9.56
CA HIS A 107 -15.87 4.89 8.46
C HIS A 107 -15.66 4.16 7.12
N GLY A 108 -16.13 2.91 7.00
CA GLY A 108 -16.17 2.16 5.75
C GLY A 108 -15.03 1.16 5.56
N GLY A 109 -14.50 0.59 6.65
CA GLY A 109 -13.45 -0.43 6.67
C GLY A 109 -13.65 -1.57 5.67
N GLU A 110 -14.87 -2.11 5.56
CA GLU A 110 -15.21 -3.12 4.56
C GLU A 110 -14.89 -2.67 3.12
N ALA A 111 -15.22 -1.43 2.77
CA ALA A 111 -14.91 -0.90 1.45
C ALA A 111 -13.40 -0.68 1.29
N ILE A 112 -12.71 -0.17 2.31
CA ILE A 112 -11.26 0.07 2.26
C ILE A 112 -10.51 -1.23 1.96
N ARG A 113 -10.77 -2.29 2.74
CA ARG A 113 -10.10 -3.59 2.61
C ARG A 113 -10.30 -4.28 1.26
N ARG A 114 -11.30 -3.89 0.47
CA ARG A 114 -11.48 -4.43 -0.89
C ARG A 114 -10.43 -3.92 -1.89
N ARG A 115 -9.83 -2.75 -1.66
CA ARG A 115 -8.97 -2.08 -2.66
C ARG A 115 -7.62 -1.62 -2.13
N PHE A 116 -7.49 -1.46 -0.82
CA PHE A 116 -6.28 -0.95 -0.18
C PHE A 116 -5.79 -1.95 0.87
N ILE A 117 -4.46 -2.06 0.98
CA ILE A 117 -3.79 -2.95 1.92
C ILE A 117 -2.97 -2.05 2.86
N LEU A 118 -3.62 -1.63 3.95
CA LEU A 118 -3.13 -0.59 4.85
C LEU A 118 -3.07 -1.11 6.27
N GLU A 119 -2.06 -0.69 7.01
CA GLU A 119 -1.99 -0.78 8.47
C GLU A 119 -2.23 0.61 9.07
N ALA A 120 -3.01 0.66 10.16
CA ALA A 120 -3.14 1.84 11.00
C ALA A 120 -2.62 1.52 12.40
N ARG A 121 -1.75 2.36 12.95
CA ARG A 121 -1.09 2.16 14.25
C ARG A 121 -1.16 3.42 15.09
N ILE A 122 -1.18 3.24 16.42
CA ILE A 122 -0.89 4.31 17.38
C ILE A 122 0.41 3.96 18.12
N SER A 123 1.38 4.86 18.12
CA SER A 123 2.70 4.66 18.73
C SER A 123 3.27 5.95 19.35
N SER A 124 4.30 5.80 20.20
CA SER A 124 5.09 6.92 20.75
C SER A 124 6.14 7.48 19.77
N SER A 125 6.32 6.84 18.62
CA SER A 125 7.22 7.26 17.54
C SER A 125 6.47 7.32 16.20
N PRO A 126 6.82 8.25 15.29
CA PRO A 126 6.14 8.39 14.01
C PRO A 126 6.52 7.32 12.97
N SER A 127 7.56 6.51 13.19
CA SER A 127 7.91 5.38 12.31
C SER A 127 8.31 4.15 13.13
N ALA A 128 8.27 2.96 12.52
CA ALA A 128 8.53 1.70 13.22
C ALA A 128 9.93 1.59 13.86
N TRP A 129 10.89 2.35 13.35
CA TRP A 129 12.28 2.36 13.80
C TRP A 129 12.75 3.76 14.21
N GLY A 130 11.82 4.71 14.31
CA GLY A 130 12.12 6.08 14.72
C GLY A 130 12.46 6.16 16.20
N GLU A 131 13.24 7.18 16.56
CA GLU A 131 13.45 7.52 17.97
C GLU A 131 12.15 8.05 18.59
N GLU A 132 12.03 7.96 19.91
CA GLU A 132 10.92 8.57 20.64
C GLU A 132 11.08 10.09 20.68
N ASP A 133 9.97 10.82 20.64
CA ASP A 133 9.97 12.27 20.78
C ASP A 133 10.31 12.66 22.24
N GLN A 134 11.59 12.89 22.49
CA GLN A 134 12.10 13.29 23.82
C GLN A 134 11.60 14.69 24.23
N ALA A 135 11.25 15.55 23.27
CA ALA A 135 10.75 16.90 23.54
C ALA A 135 9.28 16.87 23.99
N HIS A 136 8.51 15.90 23.49
CA HIS A 136 7.09 15.73 23.80
C HIS A 136 6.77 14.29 24.23
N PRO A 137 7.10 13.88 25.47
CA PRO A 137 7.00 12.50 25.93
C PRO A 137 5.56 11.96 26.06
N GLN A 138 4.55 12.83 25.92
CA GLN A 138 3.12 12.43 25.91
C GLN A 138 2.55 12.35 24.50
N ARG A 139 3.29 12.80 23.48
CA ARG A 139 2.82 12.79 22.10
C ARG A 139 2.71 11.36 21.59
N LEU A 140 1.55 11.04 21.04
CA LEU A 140 1.30 9.83 20.29
C LEU A 140 1.10 10.17 18.82
N PHE A 141 1.35 9.19 17.96
CA PHE A 141 1.20 9.29 16.52
C PHE A 141 0.20 8.25 16.06
N LEU A 142 -0.89 8.68 15.42
CA LEU A 142 -1.71 7.79 14.61
C LEU A 142 -1.13 7.79 13.20
N THR A 143 -0.61 6.64 12.78
CA THR A 143 0.02 6.47 11.46
C THR A 143 -0.80 5.55 10.57
N VAL A 144 -0.75 5.80 9.26
CA VAL A 144 -1.30 4.89 8.23
C VAL A 144 -0.23 4.63 7.20
N GLU A 145 0.06 3.37 6.92
CA GLU A 145 1.06 2.95 5.94
C GLU A 145 0.56 1.76 5.13
N PRO A 146 0.86 1.68 3.83
CA PRO A 146 0.54 0.51 3.02
C PRO A 146 1.56 -0.59 3.27
N THR A 147 1.08 -1.82 3.38
CA THR A 147 1.96 -2.99 3.32
C THR A 147 2.21 -3.40 1.88
N GLU A 148 1.25 -3.12 0.99
CA GLU A 148 1.29 -3.39 -0.44
C GLU A 148 0.48 -2.32 -1.20
N ALA A 149 0.83 -2.05 -2.45
CA ALA A 149 0.08 -1.14 -3.30
C ALA A 149 -1.15 -1.86 -3.90
N GLY A 150 -2.33 -1.27 -3.75
CA GLY A 150 -3.49 -1.64 -4.57
C GLY A 150 -3.30 -1.23 -6.03
N CYS A 151 -4.21 -1.61 -6.93
CA CYS A 151 -4.17 -1.19 -8.33
C CYS A 151 -5.51 -0.64 -8.82
N VAL A 152 -5.47 0.41 -9.65
CA VAL A 152 -6.63 0.96 -10.37
C VAL A 152 -6.32 1.13 -11.85
N MET A 153 -7.24 0.65 -12.70
CA MET A 153 -7.17 0.79 -14.15
C MET A 153 -8.14 1.87 -14.66
N PHE A 154 -7.60 2.90 -15.29
CA PHE A 154 -8.38 4.03 -15.79
C PHE A 154 -8.85 3.88 -17.24
N GLY A 155 -8.13 3.17 -18.10
CA GLY A 155 -8.35 3.17 -19.56
C GLY A 155 -9.82 3.06 -20.00
N PRO A 156 -10.55 2.00 -19.63
CA PRO A 156 -11.96 1.84 -20.01
C PRO A 156 -12.87 2.96 -19.45
N THR A 157 -12.57 3.44 -18.24
CA THR A 157 -13.29 4.58 -17.62
C THR A 157 -13.07 5.86 -18.41
N LEU A 158 -11.82 6.14 -18.80
CA LEU A 158 -11.48 7.33 -19.58
C LEU A 158 -12.15 7.32 -20.95
N GLN A 159 -12.18 6.17 -21.64
CA GLN A 159 -12.88 6.03 -22.93
C GLN A 159 -14.37 6.33 -22.81
N LEU A 160 -15.02 5.81 -21.76
CA LEU A 160 -16.45 6.06 -21.49
C LEU A 160 -16.73 7.54 -21.22
N LEU A 161 -15.86 8.21 -20.47
CA LEU A 161 -16.00 9.63 -20.15
C LEU A 161 -15.71 10.54 -21.35
N GLU A 162 -14.74 10.17 -22.19
CA GLU A 162 -14.38 10.91 -23.40
C GLU A 162 -15.56 11.00 -24.37
N GLY A 163 -16.34 9.91 -24.49
CA GLY A 163 -17.55 9.88 -25.31
C GLY A 163 -18.65 10.86 -24.87
N ASN A 164 -18.59 11.39 -23.64
CA ASN A 164 -19.52 12.40 -23.15
C ASN A 164 -18.95 13.82 -23.26
N HIS A 165 -17.64 14.01 -23.01
CA HIS A 165 -16.96 15.30 -23.19
C HIS A 165 -15.43 15.10 -23.20
N PRO A 166 -14.68 15.75 -24.12
CA PRO A 166 -13.25 15.47 -24.35
C PRO A 166 -12.35 15.76 -23.15
N LYS A 167 -12.71 16.71 -22.29
CA LYS A 167 -11.95 17.07 -21.07
C LYS A 167 -12.28 16.25 -19.82
N LEU A 168 -13.36 15.45 -19.84
CA LEU A 168 -13.77 14.69 -18.65
C LEU A 168 -12.75 13.63 -18.21
N PRO A 169 -12.08 12.90 -19.11
CA PRO A 169 -11.07 11.92 -18.72
C PRO A 169 -10.00 12.52 -17.81
N ALA A 170 -9.31 13.57 -18.26
CA ALA A 170 -8.29 14.26 -17.48
C ALA A 170 -8.88 14.84 -16.17
N THR A 171 -10.08 15.45 -16.23
CA THR A 171 -10.74 15.99 -15.04
C THR A 171 -11.01 14.91 -13.99
N PHE A 172 -11.55 13.77 -14.40
CA PHE A 172 -11.86 12.65 -13.52
C PHE A 172 -10.60 12.08 -12.88
N PHE A 173 -9.58 11.82 -13.70
CA PHE A 173 -8.29 11.30 -13.24
C PHE A 173 -7.67 12.22 -12.17
N HIS A 174 -7.55 13.52 -12.46
CA HIS A 174 -6.92 14.45 -11.53
C HIS A 174 -7.72 14.66 -10.26
N LEU A 175 -9.06 14.66 -10.32
CA LEU A 175 -9.89 14.72 -9.10
C LEU A 175 -9.71 13.47 -8.24
N PHE A 176 -9.69 12.29 -8.86
CA PHE A 176 -9.49 11.03 -8.15
C PHE A 176 -8.13 10.99 -7.45
N VAL A 177 -7.05 11.22 -8.20
CA VAL A 177 -5.68 11.15 -7.66
C VAL A 177 -5.44 12.26 -6.65
N ALA A 178 -5.89 13.49 -6.90
CA ALA A 178 -5.70 14.59 -5.95
C ALA A 178 -6.47 14.40 -4.65
N ALA A 179 -7.62 13.73 -4.67
CA ALA A 179 -8.36 13.43 -3.45
C ALA A 179 -7.65 12.38 -2.60
N LEU A 180 -7.08 11.34 -3.22
CA LEU A 180 -6.30 10.31 -2.52
C LEU A 180 -4.96 10.84 -2.01
N ASN A 181 -4.20 11.57 -2.83
CA ASN A 181 -2.90 12.16 -2.47
C ASN A 181 -2.97 13.15 -1.28
N ARG A 182 -4.17 13.57 -0.84
CA ARG A 182 -4.32 14.28 0.44
C ARG A 182 -4.03 13.40 1.64
N TRP A 183 -4.32 12.11 1.57
CA TRP A 183 -4.28 11.19 2.71
C TRP A 183 -3.28 10.05 2.52
N THR A 184 -3.09 9.59 1.29
CA THR A 184 -2.17 8.50 0.92
C THR A 184 -1.55 8.74 -0.45
N ARG A 185 -0.30 8.34 -0.65
CA ARG A 185 0.40 8.40 -1.94
C ARG A 185 -0.23 7.44 -2.95
N VAL A 186 -0.50 7.97 -4.14
CA VAL A 186 -0.85 7.23 -5.34
C VAL A 186 0.33 7.34 -6.30
N TYR A 187 0.83 6.20 -6.78
CA TYR A 187 1.82 6.14 -7.85
C TYR A 187 1.11 6.28 -9.18
N ASP A 188 1.45 7.29 -9.98
CA ASP A 188 0.86 7.46 -11.30
C ASP A 188 1.88 7.74 -12.41
N TYR A 189 1.39 8.11 -13.60
CA TYR A 189 2.25 8.35 -14.76
C TYR A 189 3.27 9.47 -14.53
N ARG A 190 3.04 10.37 -13.58
CA ARG A 190 3.97 11.46 -13.24
C ARG A 190 5.14 10.92 -12.43
N ASP A 191 4.90 10.05 -11.46
CA ASP A 191 5.96 9.33 -10.74
C ASP A 191 6.81 8.52 -11.75
N ALA A 192 6.17 7.81 -12.68
CA ALA A 192 6.88 7.02 -13.69
C ALA A 192 7.71 7.90 -14.66
N GLU A 193 7.23 9.09 -15.04
CA GLU A 193 8.01 10.04 -15.82
C GLU A 193 9.20 10.61 -15.04
N GLU A 194 9.01 10.97 -13.77
CA GLU A 194 10.07 11.44 -12.88
C GLU A 194 11.15 10.36 -12.69
N ARG A 195 10.74 9.11 -12.48
CA ARG A 195 11.66 7.96 -12.42
C ARG A 195 12.47 7.82 -13.71
N ARG A 196 11.83 7.97 -14.87
CA ARG A 196 12.49 7.93 -16.18
C ARG A 196 13.48 9.09 -16.36
N GLU A 197 13.16 10.28 -15.88
CA GLU A 197 14.06 11.45 -15.89
C GLU A 197 15.27 11.21 -15.00
N ASN A 198 15.07 10.72 -13.77
CA ASN A 198 16.16 10.35 -12.85
C ASN A 198 17.08 9.28 -13.44
N LEU A 199 16.52 8.28 -14.13
CA LEU A 199 17.29 7.26 -14.84
C LEU A 199 18.13 7.86 -15.96
N LEU A 200 17.58 8.79 -16.75
CA LEU A 200 18.32 9.45 -17.82
C LEU A 200 19.53 10.21 -17.28
N ASP A 201 19.35 10.94 -16.18
CA ASP A 201 20.42 11.69 -15.54
C ASP A 201 21.51 10.75 -14.99
N TRP A 202 21.12 9.61 -14.41
CA TRP A 202 22.07 8.61 -13.95
C TRP A 202 22.83 7.96 -15.12
N ILE A 203 22.11 7.47 -16.14
CA ILE A 203 22.67 6.85 -17.36
C ILE A 203 23.64 7.78 -18.08
N ALA A 204 23.36 9.08 -18.13
CA ALA A 204 24.23 10.07 -18.75
C ALA A 204 25.63 10.14 -18.12
N ASN A 205 25.76 9.70 -16.86
CA ASN A 205 27.01 9.65 -16.12
C ASN A 205 27.70 8.27 -16.17
N GLU A 206 27.10 7.28 -16.83
CA GLU A 206 27.62 5.91 -16.93
C GLU A 206 28.43 5.68 -18.21
N PRO A 207 29.58 4.96 -18.16
CA PRO A 207 30.39 4.66 -19.34
C PRO A 207 29.66 3.84 -20.42
N GLU A 208 28.58 3.15 -20.03
CA GLU A 208 27.85 2.16 -20.82
C GLU A 208 26.40 2.60 -21.09
N ALA A 209 26.19 3.91 -21.26
CA ALA A 209 24.87 4.53 -21.40
C ALA A 209 23.96 3.93 -22.48
N ASN A 210 24.53 3.30 -23.51
CA ASN A 210 23.80 2.70 -24.63
C ASN A 210 23.23 1.30 -24.36
N GLN A 211 23.49 0.71 -23.18
CA GLN A 211 23.04 -0.63 -22.83
C GLN A 211 21.72 -0.65 -22.04
N TYR A 212 21.25 0.52 -21.58
CA TYR A 212 20.04 0.64 -20.78
C TYR A 212 18.79 0.77 -21.65
N GLU A 213 17.77 -0.03 -21.36
CA GLU A 213 16.43 0.11 -21.93
C GLU A 213 15.56 0.92 -20.97
N LEU A 214 14.94 2.00 -21.48
CA LEU A 214 14.06 2.86 -20.69
C LEU A 214 12.59 2.56 -21.00
N PRO A 215 11.70 2.56 -20.00
CA PRO A 215 10.27 2.38 -20.22
C PRO A 215 9.67 3.56 -21.02
N ASP A 216 8.91 3.27 -22.07
CA ASP A 216 8.14 4.27 -22.84
C ASP A 216 6.86 4.68 -22.10
N VAL A 217 7.04 5.44 -21.02
CA VAL A 217 5.95 5.96 -20.17
C VAL A 217 5.07 6.91 -20.98
N GLN A 218 5.63 7.84 -21.76
CA GLN A 218 4.90 8.76 -22.64
C GLN A 218 3.96 8.03 -23.62
N GLY A 219 4.42 6.92 -24.22
CA GLY A 219 3.62 6.10 -25.12
C GLY A 219 2.40 5.45 -24.45
N SER A 220 2.44 5.30 -23.12
CA SER A 220 1.36 4.72 -22.31
C SER A 220 0.27 5.74 -21.94
N ILE A 221 0.55 7.05 -22.01
CA ILE A 221 -0.39 8.10 -21.61
C ILE A 221 -1.43 8.35 -22.71
N PRO A 222 -2.74 8.12 -22.45
CA PRO A 222 -3.79 8.36 -23.44
C PRO A 222 -3.85 9.83 -23.89
N ARG A 223 -4.16 10.09 -25.18
CA ARG A 223 -4.23 11.46 -25.72
C ARG A 223 -5.23 12.36 -24.97
N CYS A 224 -6.30 11.80 -24.44
CA CYS A 224 -7.29 12.54 -23.65
C CYS A 224 -6.72 13.11 -22.33
N MET A 225 -5.62 12.56 -21.82
CA MET A 225 -4.91 13.08 -20.66
C MET A 225 -4.13 14.37 -20.94
N LYS A 226 -3.89 14.71 -22.22
CA LYS A 226 -3.26 15.98 -22.61
C LYS A 226 -4.23 17.18 -22.56
N GLN A 227 -5.51 16.93 -22.26
CA GLN A 227 -6.52 17.97 -22.17
C GLN A 227 -6.41 18.72 -20.84
N VAL A 228 -6.64 20.03 -20.87
CA VAL A 228 -6.75 20.83 -19.64
C VAL A 228 -8.01 20.42 -18.86
N PRO A 229 -7.91 20.06 -17.57
CA PRO A 229 -9.05 19.71 -16.74
C PRO A 229 -10.13 20.81 -16.69
N LEU A 230 -11.39 20.39 -16.56
CA LEU A 230 -12.51 21.29 -16.37
C LEU A 230 -12.46 21.93 -14.99
N LYS A 231 -12.87 23.19 -14.92
CA LYS A 231 -13.09 23.84 -13.62
C LYS A 231 -14.33 23.27 -12.96
N HIS A 232 -14.38 23.28 -11.62
CA HIS A 232 -15.51 22.77 -10.85
C HIS A 232 -16.87 23.31 -11.31
N ARG A 233 -16.97 24.62 -11.60
CA ARG A 233 -18.22 25.24 -12.12
C ARG A 233 -18.64 24.70 -13.49
N GLU A 234 -17.69 24.36 -14.34
CA GLU A 234 -17.97 23.79 -15.67
C GLU A 234 -18.47 22.35 -15.53
N LEU A 235 -17.84 21.57 -14.64
CA LEU A 235 -18.25 20.21 -14.33
C LEU A 235 -19.69 20.15 -13.76
N LEU A 236 -20.05 21.08 -12.88
CA LEU A 236 -21.42 21.21 -12.36
C LEU A 236 -22.44 21.54 -13.47
N ARG A 237 -22.06 22.31 -14.50
CA ARG A 237 -22.95 22.62 -15.64
C ARG A 237 -23.14 21.44 -16.59
N LEU A 238 -22.26 20.45 -16.54
CA LEU A 238 -22.39 19.18 -17.25
C LEU A 238 -23.29 18.20 -16.47
N LYS A 239 -23.47 18.39 -15.16
CA LYS A 239 -24.36 17.58 -14.33
C LYS A 239 -25.78 17.63 -14.92
N GLY A 240 -26.32 16.46 -15.31
CA GLY A 240 -27.63 16.32 -15.95
C GLY A 240 -27.65 16.33 -17.48
N LYS A 241 -26.50 16.54 -18.14
CA LYS A 241 -26.38 16.49 -19.62
C LYS A 241 -25.77 15.20 -20.15
N PHE A 242 -25.43 14.29 -19.25
CA PHE A 242 -24.84 13.00 -19.59
C PHE A 242 -25.89 12.09 -20.22
N ALA A 243 -25.63 11.64 -21.45
CA ALA A 243 -26.46 10.63 -22.09
C ALA A 243 -26.26 9.24 -21.44
N ASN A 244 -25.06 8.96 -20.93
CA ASN A 244 -24.73 7.70 -20.27
C ASN A 244 -24.94 7.80 -18.74
N PRO A 245 -25.86 7.01 -18.13
CA PRO A 245 -26.10 7.03 -16.68
C PRO A 245 -24.87 6.66 -15.85
N LEU A 246 -24.02 5.75 -16.34
CA LEU A 246 -22.79 5.37 -15.64
C LEU A 246 -21.78 6.53 -15.63
N ALA A 247 -21.65 7.27 -16.75
CA ALA A 247 -20.81 8.46 -16.80
C ALA A 247 -21.27 9.52 -15.79
N ALA A 248 -22.59 9.74 -15.69
CA ALA A 248 -23.17 10.64 -14.69
C ALA A 248 -22.82 10.21 -13.26
N LYS A 249 -22.97 8.92 -12.95
CA LYS A 249 -22.67 8.35 -11.64
C LYS A 249 -21.18 8.44 -11.28
N LEU A 250 -20.29 8.17 -12.24
CA LEU A 250 -18.83 8.30 -12.06
C LEU A 250 -18.44 9.75 -11.73
N VAL A 251 -18.96 10.72 -12.49
CA VAL A 251 -18.68 12.15 -12.25
C VAL A 251 -19.25 12.62 -10.91
N GLU A 252 -20.45 12.19 -10.55
CA GLU A 252 -21.03 12.50 -9.24
C GLU A 252 -20.21 11.91 -8.09
N THR A 253 -19.75 10.68 -8.25
CA THR A 253 -19.00 9.98 -7.19
C THR A 253 -17.60 10.54 -7.04
N VAL A 254 -16.90 10.92 -8.13
CA VAL A 254 -15.57 11.57 -8.01
C VAL A 254 -15.67 12.97 -7.41
N LEU A 255 -16.76 13.70 -7.66
CA LEU A 255 -17.04 14.97 -6.98
C LEU A 255 -17.29 14.77 -5.48
N ARG A 256 -18.02 13.71 -5.11
CA ARG A 256 -18.20 13.33 -3.70
C ARG A 256 -16.86 12.96 -3.06
N LEU A 257 -16.01 12.22 -3.75
CA LEU A 257 -14.66 11.88 -3.28
C LEU A 257 -13.84 13.14 -3.01
N ASP A 258 -13.80 14.08 -3.95
CA ASP A 258 -13.13 15.38 -3.79
C ASP A 258 -13.68 16.16 -2.58
N GLN A 259 -15.01 16.18 -2.40
CA GLN A 259 -15.66 16.84 -1.26
C GLN A 259 -15.30 16.18 0.08
N VAL A 260 -15.38 14.85 0.17
CA VAL A 260 -15.06 14.09 1.39
C VAL A 260 -13.60 14.33 1.78
N SER A 261 -12.68 14.26 0.81
CA SER A 261 -11.24 14.43 1.06
C SER A 261 -10.84 15.81 1.61
N ARG A 262 -11.74 16.80 1.58
CA ARG A 262 -11.54 18.16 2.07
C ARG A 262 -12.33 18.48 3.35
N LYS A 263 -13.02 17.52 3.95
CA LYS A 263 -13.78 17.73 5.20
C LYS A 263 -12.88 18.04 6.40
N ALA A 264 -11.64 17.55 6.37
CA ALA A 264 -10.60 17.82 7.34
C ALA A 264 -9.32 18.24 6.61
N GLU A 265 -8.46 18.95 7.32
CA GLU A 265 -7.11 19.27 6.85
C GLU A 265 -6.16 18.15 7.26
N ARG A 266 -5.23 17.80 6.37
CA ARG A 266 -4.14 16.88 6.73
C ARG A 266 -3.26 17.57 7.78
N PRO A 267 -2.96 16.92 8.92
CA PRO A 267 -2.08 17.51 9.92
C PRO A 267 -0.74 17.91 9.33
N GLN A 268 -0.27 19.11 9.71
CA GLN A 268 1.09 19.55 9.40
C GLN A 268 2.03 18.99 10.46
N LEU A 269 3.16 18.46 10.01
CA LEU A 269 4.21 17.98 10.91
C LEU A 269 5.10 19.17 11.28
N ASP A 270 5.45 19.27 12.57
CA ASP A 270 6.40 20.27 13.03
C ASP A 270 7.84 19.84 12.69
N ASP A 271 8.78 20.77 12.87
CA ASP A 271 10.20 20.52 12.55
C ASP A 271 10.76 19.34 13.34
N VAL A 272 10.29 19.12 14.58
CA VAL A 272 10.73 18.01 15.44
C VAL A 272 10.34 16.67 14.82
N VAL A 273 9.08 16.53 14.39
CA VAL A 273 8.63 15.30 13.71
C VAL A 273 9.32 15.16 12.36
N GLY A 274 9.60 16.26 11.65
CA GLY A 274 10.38 16.25 10.41
C GLY A 274 11.81 15.71 10.63
N GLU A 275 12.47 16.11 11.70
CA GLU A 275 13.80 15.59 12.09
C GLU A 275 13.75 14.09 12.41
N LEU A 276 12.71 13.61 13.10
CA LEU A 276 12.53 12.17 13.38
C LEU A 276 12.35 11.31 12.12
N LEU A 277 12.00 11.93 10.99
CA LEU A 277 11.78 11.26 9.71
C LEU A 277 12.91 11.49 8.71
N SER A 278 13.98 12.23 9.06
CA SER A 278 15.03 12.64 8.10
C SER A 278 15.74 11.48 7.41
N ASP A 279 15.80 10.33 8.09
CA ASP A 279 16.44 9.11 7.61
C ASP A 279 15.44 8.13 6.98
N CYS A 280 14.18 8.52 6.79
CA CYS A 280 13.17 7.67 6.16
C CYS A 280 13.14 7.86 4.64
N ASN A 281 12.79 6.78 3.93
CA ASN A 281 12.43 6.88 2.52
C ASN A 281 11.08 7.59 2.35
N PRO A 282 10.79 8.17 1.17
CA PRO A 282 9.46 8.70 0.88
C PRO A 282 8.37 7.65 1.11
N PRO A 283 7.13 8.07 1.42
CA PRO A 283 6.04 7.14 1.65
C PRO A 283 5.82 6.17 0.49
N LEU A 284 5.57 4.91 0.81
CA LEU A 284 5.17 3.90 -0.18
C LEU A 284 3.82 4.28 -0.81
N PRO A 285 3.58 3.97 -2.09
CA PRO A 285 2.27 4.18 -2.68
C PRO A 285 1.25 3.18 -2.15
N ALA A 286 0.10 3.68 -1.70
CA ALA A 286 -1.05 2.86 -1.33
C ALA A 286 -1.84 2.35 -2.55
N LEU A 287 -1.66 3.00 -3.71
CA LEU A 287 -2.37 2.67 -4.94
C LEU A 287 -1.51 2.97 -6.17
N LEU A 288 -1.41 2.00 -7.07
CA LEU A 288 -0.85 2.14 -8.41
C LEU A 288 -1.97 2.49 -9.40
N SER A 289 -1.76 3.57 -10.16
CA SER A 289 -2.66 4.06 -11.20
C SER A 289 -2.13 3.75 -12.60
N ILE A 290 -2.84 2.88 -13.34
CA ILE A 290 -2.49 2.47 -14.71
C ILE A 290 -3.61 2.81 -15.70
N PHE A 291 -3.26 2.95 -16.97
CA PHE A 291 -4.20 3.09 -18.08
C PHE A 291 -4.54 1.74 -18.72
N ALA A 292 -3.62 0.78 -18.70
CA ALA A 292 -3.83 -0.59 -19.20
C ALA A 292 -3.00 -1.61 -18.41
N GLU A 293 -3.42 -2.88 -18.41
CA GLU A 293 -2.85 -3.97 -17.59
C GLU A 293 -1.34 -4.20 -17.78
N ALA A 294 -0.81 -3.87 -18.95
CA ALA A 294 0.61 -4.01 -19.28
C ALA A 294 1.19 -2.69 -19.82
N ASP A 295 0.78 -1.56 -19.22
CA ASP A 295 1.38 -0.29 -19.57
C ASP A 295 2.77 -0.10 -18.95
N ARG A 296 3.51 0.90 -19.42
CA ARG A 296 4.88 1.15 -18.96
C ARG A 296 4.94 1.85 -17.61
N ILE A 297 3.80 2.27 -17.06
CA ILE A 297 3.72 2.84 -15.71
C ILE A 297 3.83 1.70 -14.69
N ALA A 298 3.12 0.60 -14.91
CA ALA A 298 3.26 -0.61 -14.09
C ALA A 298 4.71 -1.14 -14.11
N ALA A 299 5.33 -1.22 -15.30
CA ALA A 299 6.71 -1.67 -15.42
C ALA A 299 7.72 -0.75 -14.68
N ALA A 300 7.52 0.57 -14.73
CA ALA A 300 8.34 1.52 -13.99
C ALA A 300 8.15 1.36 -12.47
N PHE A 301 6.92 1.14 -12.02
CA PHE A 301 6.61 0.87 -10.62
C PHE A 301 7.25 -0.43 -10.14
N ASP A 302 7.15 -1.53 -10.90
CA ASP A 302 7.72 -2.82 -10.52
C ASP A 302 9.23 -2.69 -10.27
N GLU A 303 9.95 -2.03 -11.17
CA GLU A 303 11.39 -1.78 -11.03
C GLU A 303 11.71 -0.89 -9.82
N GLU A 304 10.98 0.21 -9.63
CA GLU A 304 11.20 1.12 -8.51
C GLU A 304 10.90 0.47 -7.16
N SER A 305 9.88 -0.40 -7.12
CA SER A 305 9.43 -1.08 -5.90
C SER A 305 10.49 -1.97 -5.26
N GLU A 306 11.45 -2.48 -6.05
CA GLU A 306 12.58 -3.30 -5.54
C GLU A 306 13.45 -2.52 -4.54
N GLY A 307 13.57 -1.20 -4.71
CA GLY A 307 14.38 -0.33 -3.86
C GLY A 307 13.61 0.44 -2.77
N MET A 308 12.26 0.47 -2.84
CA MET A 308 11.46 1.33 -1.96
C MET A 308 11.61 0.98 -0.46
N MET A 309 11.94 -0.28 -0.14
CA MET A 309 12.08 -0.81 1.22
C MET A 309 13.53 -0.96 1.68
N GLU A 310 14.51 -0.41 0.95
CA GLU A 310 15.92 -0.42 1.38
C GLU A 310 16.14 0.35 2.69
N VAL A 311 15.35 1.40 2.89
CA VAL A 311 15.26 2.19 4.12
C VAL A 311 13.80 2.26 4.53
N THR A 312 13.54 2.36 5.84
CA THR A 312 12.18 2.47 6.38
C THR A 312 11.43 3.63 5.71
N PRO A 313 10.30 3.39 5.03
CA PRO A 313 9.51 4.47 4.45
C PRO A 313 8.77 5.25 5.54
N GLU A 314 8.57 6.54 5.30
CA GLU A 314 7.64 7.34 6.10
C GLU A 314 6.21 6.80 5.94
N PRO A 315 5.38 6.82 7.02
CA PRO A 315 3.96 6.55 6.86
C PRO A 315 3.27 7.52 5.92
N ASN A 316 2.24 7.04 5.24
CA ASN A 316 1.44 7.83 4.31
C ASN A 316 0.65 8.94 4.99
N LEU A 317 0.22 8.71 6.22
CA LEU A 317 -0.46 9.66 7.08
C LEU A 317 0.16 9.58 8.47
N ILE A 318 0.44 10.74 9.06
CA ILE A 318 0.94 10.87 10.43
C ILE A 318 0.08 11.93 11.10
N ILE A 319 -0.59 11.57 12.18
CA ILE A 319 -1.43 12.46 12.98
C ILE A 319 -0.85 12.50 14.40
N PRO A 320 -0.04 13.51 14.74
CA PRO A 320 0.42 13.69 16.11
C PRO A 320 -0.72 14.20 16.98
N PHE A 321 -0.85 13.68 18.20
CA PHE A 321 -1.80 14.16 19.20
C PHE A 321 -1.32 13.84 20.62
N ASP A 322 -1.84 14.59 21.59
CA ASP A 322 -1.62 14.33 23.02
C ASP A 322 -2.88 13.66 23.60
N PRO A 323 -2.82 12.45 24.19
CA PRO A 323 -3.98 11.79 24.77
C PRO A 323 -4.55 12.54 25.99
N GLY A 324 -3.77 13.41 26.63
CA GLY A 324 -4.23 14.31 27.69
C GLY A 324 -4.98 15.54 27.18
N ASP A 325 -4.78 15.93 25.92
CA ASP A 325 -5.57 16.95 25.24
C ASP A 325 -6.78 16.34 24.54
N ARG A 326 -7.94 16.43 25.20
CA ARG A 326 -9.20 15.87 24.69
C ARG A 326 -9.63 16.48 23.36
N GLU A 327 -9.37 17.77 23.12
CA GLU A 327 -9.78 18.42 21.88
C GLU A 327 -8.86 17.98 20.73
N GLY A 328 -7.54 18.00 20.96
CA GLY A 328 -6.55 17.51 20.00
C GLY A 328 -6.74 16.02 19.65
N ALA A 329 -6.94 15.16 20.65
CA ALA A 329 -7.18 13.73 20.42
C ALA A 329 -8.48 13.48 19.64
N ARG A 330 -9.55 14.23 19.90
CA ARG A 330 -10.79 14.15 19.11
C ARG A 330 -10.56 14.58 17.66
N GLN A 331 -9.89 15.71 17.46
CA GLN A 331 -9.56 16.22 16.13
C GLN A 331 -8.70 15.22 15.33
N ALA A 332 -7.79 14.52 16.00
CA ALA A 332 -6.99 13.46 15.39
C ALA A 332 -7.84 12.32 14.85
N PHE A 333 -8.79 11.81 15.65
CA PHE A 333 -9.72 10.76 15.22
C PHE A 333 -10.71 11.24 14.16
N ASP A 334 -11.18 12.48 14.22
CA ASP A 334 -12.03 13.08 13.18
C ASP A 334 -11.27 13.15 11.83
N SER A 335 -10.00 13.55 11.86
CA SER A 335 -9.13 13.63 10.68
C SER A 335 -8.85 12.23 10.12
N PHE A 336 -8.58 11.25 10.99
CA PHE A 336 -8.45 9.84 10.59
C PHE A 336 -9.76 9.28 10.00
N GLY A 337 -10.92 9.65 10.57
CA GLY A 337 -12.23 9.31 10.03
C GLY A 337 -12.43 9.84 8.61
N VAL A 338 -12.02 11.08 8.33
CA VAL A 338 -12.06 11.66 6.97
C VAL A 338 -11.12 10.92 6.01
N ALA A 339 -9.93 10.53 6.46
CA ALA A 339 -9.02 9.70 5.67
C ALA A 339 -9.68 8.35 5.29
N CYS A 340 -10.27 7.67 6.27
CA CYS A 340 -11.00 6.41 6.07
C CYS A 340 -12.18 6.59 5.11
N GLU A 341 -13.02 7.61 5.30
CA GLU A 341 -14.14 7.90 4.41
C GLU A 341 -13.71 8.19 2.98
N THR A 342 -12.56 8.85 2.80
CA THR A 342 -11.95 9.14 1.50
C THR A 342 -11.56 7.85 0.81
N LEU A 343 -10.80 6.98 1.48
CA LEU A 343 -10.40 5.67 0.96
C LEU A 343 -11.61 4.78 0.65
N ALA A 344 -12.60 4.74 1.55
CA ALA A 344 -13.83 3.98 1.35
C ALA A 344 -14.64 4.51 0.13
N THR A 345 -14.65 5.83 -0.07
CA THR A 345 -15.33 6.44 -1.22
C THR A 345 -14.58 6.18 -2.52
N ALA A 346 -13.25 6.21 -2.50
CA ALA A 346 -12.42 5.83 -3.64
C ALA A 346 -12.62 4.36 -4.01
N SER A 347 -12.63 3.46 -3.04
CA SER A 347 -12.89 2.02 -3.26
C SER A 347 -14.26 1.78 -3.92
N ARG A 348 -15.33 2.41 -3.39
CA ARG A 348 -16.66 2.34 -4.01
C ARG A 348 -16.72 2.96 -5.40
N LEU A 349 -15.90 3.97 -5.69
CA LEU A 349 -15.77 4.54 -7.02
C LEU A 349 -15.07 3.56 -7.97
N MET A 350 -14.00 2.88 -7.51
CA MET A 350 -13.31 1.86 -8.30
C MET A 350 -14.24 0.69 -8.67
N ASP A 351 -15.18 0.32 -7.81
CA ASP A 351 -16.23 -0.66 -8.14
C ASP A 351 -17.18 -0.22 -9.27
N LEU A 352 -17.30 1.09 -9.53
CA LEU A 352 -18.08 1.62 -10.65
C LEU A 352 -17.25 1.75 -11.93
N MET A 353 -15.93 1.74 -11.81
CA MET A 353 -15.02 1.97 -12.93
C MET A 353 -14.87 0.71 -13.78
N PRO A 354 -15.26 0.73 -15.07
CA PRO A 354 -15.13 -0.44 -15.93
C PRO A 354 -13.69 -0.96 -15.99
N GLY A 355 -13.52 -2.28 -15.94
CA GLY A 355 -12.20 -2.93 -15.97
C GLY A 355 -11.54 -3.13 -14.60
N ASN A 356 -12.19 -2.73 -13.50
CA ASN A 356 -11.62 -2.84 -12.15
C ASN A 356 -12.09 -4.06 -11.35
N ASP A 357 -12.90 -4.95 -11.91
CA ASP A 357 -13.44 -6.11 -11.17
C ASP A 357 -12.36 -7.09 -10.68
N LYS A 358 -11.22 -7.14 -11.37
CA LYS A 358 -10.10 -8.06 -11.06
C LYS A 358 -9.14 -7.52 -10.00
N TRP A 359 -9.15 -6.22 -9.74
CA TRP A 359 -8.20 -5.54 -8.85
C TRP A 359 -8.77 -5.40 -7.43
N VAL A 360 -9.34 -6.50 -6.94
CA VAL A 360 -9.88 -6.60 -5.58
C VAL A 360 -8.85 -7.34 -4.74
N VAL A 361 -8.49 -6.76 -3.59
CA VAL A 361 -7.66 -7.43 -2.60
C VAL A 361 -8.48 -8.62 -2.08
N SER A 362 -7.99 -9.84 -2.32
CA SER A 362 -8.63 -11.03 -1.78
C SER A 362 -8.34 -11.06 -0.28
N GLY A 363 -9.40 -10.94 0.53
CA GLY A 363 -9.32 -11.00 1.99
C GLY A 363 -9.03 -12.39 2.53
#